data_AF-A0A951BAU6-F1
#
_entry.id   AF-A0A951BAU6-F1
#
_cell.length_a   1.000
_cell.length_b   1.000
_cell.length_c   1.000
_cell.angle_alpha   90.00
_cell.angle_beta   90.00
_cell.angle_gamma   90.00
#
_symmetry.space_group_name_H-M   'P 1'
#
loop_
_entity.id
_entity.type
_entity.pdbx_description
1 polymer ?
#
loop_
_entity_poly.entity_id
_entity_poly.type
_entity_poly.pdbx_seq_one_letter_code
_entity_poly.pdbx_strand_id
1 'polypeptide(L)'
;MTAGLLLHIISRFIHIASVILLLGGVAYARQVLVPSLNGLPDDLRKQAANIAQDRFRRTLYTLLMLIIVSGFYNFFTYAGPRHSRDYQIWFGVKMLLVAHILATSILWATSRYGDIAVSGKTGRRAASLTIAGLIIVAISAYLRSLTQRGL
;
A
#
# COMPACT_ATOMS: atom_id res chain seq x y z
N MET A 1 -7.36 14.31 28.35
CA MET A 1 -7.53 13.45 27.16
C MET A 1 -7.83 12.03 27.63
N THR A 2 -8.87 11.38 27.11
CA THR A 2 -9.18 9.99 27.50
C THR A 2 -8.26 9.01 26.76
N ALA A 3 -7.92 7.89 27.40
CA ALA A 3 -7.04 6.86 26.81
C ALA A 3 -7.55 6.35 25.45
N GLY A 4 -8.87 6.24 25.28
CA GLY A 4 -9.49 5.84 24.01
C GLY A 4 -9.26 6.84 22.87
N LEU A 5 -9.18 8.14 23.16
CA LEU A 5 -8.91 9.16 22.15
C LEU A 5 -7.45 9.13 21.68
N LEU A 6 -6.50 8.91 22.61
CA LEU A 6 -5.09 8.73 22.27
C LEU A 6 -4.89 7.51 21.37
N LEU A 7 -5.51 6.39 21.72
CA LEU A 7 -5.38 5.14 20.96
C LEU A 7 -6.00 5.26 19.55
N HIS A 8 -7.11 5.99 19.40
CA HIS A 8 -7.68 6.33 18.10
C HIS A 8 -6.67 7.11 17.22
N ILE A 9 -6.09 8.18 17.77
CA ILE A 9 -5.16 9.05 17.04
C ILE A 9 -3.92 8.25 16.61
N ILE A 10 -3.35 7.48 17.53
CA ILE A 10 -2.16 6.66 17.26
C ILE A 10 -2.46 5.61 16.18
N SER A 11 -3.56 4.88 16.29
CA SER A 11 -3.93 3.86 15.30
C SER A 11 -4.10 4.46 13.90
N ARG A 12 -4.80 5.60 13.82
CA ARG A 12 -4.99 6.30 12.54
C ARG A 12 -3.68 6.84 11.98
N PHE A 13 -2.81 7.38 12.83
CA PHE A 13 -1.48 7.85 12.44
C PHE A 13 -0.64 6.70 11.89
N ILE A 14 -0.57 5.57 12.60
CA ILE A 14 0.16 4.37 12.17
C ILE A 14 -0.38 3.87 10.83
N HIS A 15 -1.71 3.83 10.65
CA HIS A 15 -2.32 3.41 9.39
C HIS A 15 -1.86 4.29 8.23
N ILE A 16 -2.01 5.61 8.37
CA ILE A 16 -1.67 6.57 7.32
C ILE A 16 -0.17 6.55 7.03
N ALA A 17 0.68 6.55 8.06
CA ALA A 17 2.14 6.49 7.91
C ALA A 17 2.57 5.21 7.18
N SER A 18 1.96 4.07 7.50
CA SER A 18 2.29 2.79 6.85
C SER A 18 1.90 2.79 5.37
N VAL A 19 0.74 3.35 5.03
CA VAL A 19 0.31 3.53 3.62
C VAL A 19 1.27 4.45 2.86
N ILE A 20 1.64 5.59 3.45
CA ILE A 20 2.56 6.55 2.83
C ILE A 20 3.92 5.90 2.56
N LEU A 21 4.48 5.19 3.54
CA LEU A 21 5.78 4.52 3.39
C LEU A 21 5.72 3.41 2.31
N LEU A 22 4.63 2.66 2.25
CA LEU A 22 4.44 1.63 1.22
C LEU A 22 4.40 2.26 -0.19
N LEU A 23 3.56 3.28 -0.38
CA LEU A 23 3.42 3.96 -1.66
C LEU A 23 4.71 4.69 -2.06
N GLY A 24 5.37 5.34 -1.09
CA GLY A 24 6.67 5.99 -1.29
C GLY A 24 7.76 5.02 -1.72
N GLY A 25 7.83 3.83 -1.09
CA GLY A 25 8.77 2.78 -1.47
C GLY A 25 8.55 2.28 -2.90
N VAL A 26 7.29 2.08 -3.30
CA VAL A 26 6.95 1.68 -4.68
C VAL A 26 7.27 2.80 -5.68
N ALA A 27 6.96 4.06 -5.34
CA ALA A 27 7.25 5.21 -6.19
C ALA A 27 8.77 5.38 -6.39
N TYR A 28 9.55 5.31 -5.30
CA TYR A 28 11.01 5.31 -5.33
C TYR A 28 11.56 4.15 -6.19
N ALA A 29 11.04 2.94 -5.98
CA ALA A 29 11.48 1.78 -6.75
C ALA A 29 11.28 2.00 -8.26
N ARG A 30 10.15 2.59 -8.65
CA ARG A 30 9.82 2.87 -10.06
C ARG A 30 10.64 4.01 -10.66
N GLN A 31 10.74 5.14 -9.95
CA GLN A 31 11.26 6.38 -10.50
C GLN A 31 12.78 6.49 -10.39
N VAL A 32 13.37 5.85 -9.37
CA VAL A 32 14.79 6.00 -9.07
C VAL A 32 15.49 4.65 -9.19
N LEU A 33 15.06 3.63 -8.45
CA LEU A 33 15.81 2.37 -8.36
C LEU A 33 15.87 1.62 -9.71
N VAL A 34 14.72 1.38 -10.35
CA VAL A 34 14.67 0.63 -11.62
C VAL A 34 15.46 1.33 -12.74
N PRO A 35 15.29 2.64 -12.99
CA PRO A 35 16.11 3.36 -13.96
C PRO A 35 17.61 3.30 -13.64
N SER A 36 17.99 3.43 -12.36
CA SER A 36 19.40 3.33 -11.94
C SER A 36 19.99 1.95 -12.22
N LEU A 37 19.22 0.88 -12.02
CA LEU A 37 19.63 -0.49 -12.29
C LEU A 37 19.75 -0.78 -13.79
N ASN A 38 18.93 -0.16 -14.63
CA ASN A 38 18.98 -0.36 -16.08
C ASN A 38 20.31 0.09 -16.72
N GLY A 39 21.06 1.00 -16.08
CA GLY A 39 22.37 1.42 -16.54
C GLY A 39 23.51 0.42 -16.26
N LEU A 40 23.26 -0.63 -15.47
CA LEU A 40 24.28 -1.62 -15.10
C LEU A 40 24.33 -2.80 -16.09
N PRO A 41 25.47 -3.51 -16.19
CA PRO A 41 25.55 -4.83 -16.84
C PRO A 41 24.53 -5.83 -16.27
N ASP A 42 24.07 -6.77 -17.09
CA ASP A 42 22.93 -7.66 -16.78
C ASP A 42 23.13 -8.52 -15.51
N ASP A 43 24.33 -9.02 -15.30
CA ASP A 43 24.76 -9.80 -14.13
C ASP A 43 24.72 -8.95 -12.85
N LEU A 44 25.35 -7.77 -12.90
CA LEU A 44 25.39 -6.84 -11.77
C LEU A 44 24.00 -6.26 -11.46
N ARG A 45 23.19 -5.99 -12.50
CA ARG A 45 21.80 -5.54 -12.39
C ARG A 45 20.95 -6.53 -11.60
N LYS A 46 21.02 -7.83 -11.96
CA LYS A 46 20.27 -8.89 -11.29
C LYS A 46 20.71 -9.05 -9.83
N GLN A 47 22.02 -9.00 -9.57
CA GLN A 47 22.55 -9.11 -8.21
C GLN A 47 22.11 -7.93 -7.33
N ALA A 48 22.30 -6.70 -7.80
CA ALA A 48 21.92 -5.49 -7.07
C ALA A 48 20.41 -5.44 -6.78
N ALA A 49 19.60 -5.85 -7.73
CA ALA A 49 18.16 -5.90 -7.56
C ALA A 49 17.68 -6.96 -6.56
N ASN A 50 18.28 -8.16 -6.58
CA ASN A 50 18.00 -9.20 -5.58
C ASN A 50 18.29 -8.68 -4.16
N ILE A 51 19.43 -8.02 -3.97
CA ILE A 51 19.81 -7.45 -2.66
C ILE A 51 18.81 -6.37 -2.24
N ALA A 52 18.42 -5.48 -3.15
CA ALA A 52 17.44 -4.43 -2.88
C ALA A 52 16.06 -5.01 -2.51
N GLN A 53 15.61 -6.04 -3.24
CA GLN A 53 14.35 -6.72 -2.98
C GLN A 53 14.37 -7.43 -1.63
N ASP A 54 15.42 -8.19 -1.30
CA ASP A 54 15.52 -8.90 -0.02
C ASP A 54 15.51 -7.95 1.18
N ARG A 55 16.18 -6.79 1.06
CA ARG A 55 16.16 -5.75 2.10
C ARG A 55 14.77 -5.15 2.25
N PHE A 56 14.11 -4.81 1.15
CA PHE A 56 12.78 -4.19 1.20
C PHE A 56 11.67 -5.16 1.60
N ARG A 57 11.84 -6.47 1.35
CA ARG A 57 10.83 -7.50 1.63
C ARG A 57 10.41 -7.54 3.10
N ARG A 58 11.35 -7.40 4.04
CA ARG A 58 11.02 -7.33 5.49
C ARG A 58 10.15 -6.12 5.79
N THR A 59 10.58 -4.94 5.35
CA THR A 59 9.83 -3.69 5.51
C THR A 59 8.45 -3.77 4.87
N LEU A 60 8.35 -4.36 3.67
CA LEU A 60 7.09 -4.54 2.96
C LEU A 60 6.09 -5.34 3.81
N TYR A 61 6.48 -6.51 4.34
CA TYR A 61 5.56 -7.31 5.16
C TYR A 61 5.15 -6.59 6.44
N THR A 62 6.07 -5.88 7.10
CA THR A 62 5.74 -5.06 8.28
C THR A 62 4.71 -3.99 7.93
N LEU A 63 4.89 -3.26 6.84
CA LEU A 63 3.95 -2.23 6.40
C LEU A 63 2.58 -2.82 6.04
N LEU A 64 2.56 -3.94 5.30
CA LEU A 64 1.31 -4.63 4.95
C LEU A 64 0.54 -5.09 6.20
N MET A 65 1.24 -5.66 7.18
CA MET A 65 0.64 -6.06 8.46
C MET A 65 0.07 -4.85 9.21
N LEU A 66 0.84 -3.76 9.32
CA LEU A 66 0.39 -2.55 9.99
C LEU A 66 -0.85 -1.95 9.31
N ILE A 67 -0.88 -1.89 7.98
CA ILE A 67 -2.03 -1.39 7.20
C ILE A 67 -3.28 -2.23 7.48
N ILE A 68 -3.16 -3.56 7.44
CA ILE A 68 -4.28 -4.48 7.68
C ILE A 68 -4.80 -4.33 9.11
N VAL A 69 -3.92 -4.48 10.11
CA VAL A 69 -4.31 -4.48 11.53
C VAL A 69 -4.92 -3.14 11.92
N SER A 70 -4.28 -2.02 11.57
CA SER A 70 -4.81 -0.69 11.89
C SER A 70 -6.07 -0.36 11.08
N GLY A 71 -6.20 -0.85 9.85
CA GLY A 71 -7.38 -0.68 9.01
C GLY A 71 -8.61 -1.39 9.59
N PHE A 72 -8.45 -2.65 10.01
CA PHE A 72 -9.50 -3.41 10.69
C PHE A 72 -9.87 -2.79 12.04
N TYR A 73 -8.87 -2.40 12.84
CA TYR A 73 -9.12 -1.75 14.12
C TYR A 73 -9.96 -0.47 13.94
N ASN A 74 -9.58 0.40 13.01
CA ASN A 74 -10.30 1.63 12.76
C ASN A 74 -11.73 1.38 12.26
N PHE A 75 -11.92 0.35 11.42
CA PHE A 75 -13.24 -0.05 10.95
C PHE A 75 -14.15 -0.52 12.08
N PHE A 76 -13.74 -1.54 12.84
CA PHE A 76 -14.60 -2.12 13.88
C PHE A 76 -14.87 -1.17 15.04
N THR A 77 -13.92 -0.30 15.39
CA THR A 77 -14.06 0.60 16.53
C THR A 77 -14.80 1.90 16.19
N TYR A 78 -14.59 2.48 15.01
CA TYR A 78 -15.08 3.83 14.72
C TYR A 78 -16.01 3.94 13.51
N ALA A 79 -16.08 2.93 12.63
CA ALA A 79 -16.86 3.00 11.38
C ALA A 79 -17.88 1.86 11.16
N GLY A 80 -17.89 0.83 12.01
CA GLY A 80 -18.40 -0.50 11.66
C GLY A 80 -19.91 -0.66 11.44
N PRO A 81 -20.81 -0.47 12.43
CA PRO A 81 -22.16 -1.04 12.28
C PRO A 81 -23.32 -0.07 12.01
N ARG A 82 -23.09 1.26 12.01
CA ARG A 82 -24.17 2.28 11.99
C ARG A 82 -24.18 3.22 10.78
N HIS A 83 -23.32 3.00 9.80
CA HIS A 83 -23.25 3.85 8.60
C HIS A 83 -24.15 3.36 7.47
N SER A 84 -24.54 4.30 6.60
CA SER A 84 -25.45 4.08 5.48
C SER A 84 -24.96 3.02 4.50
N ARG A 85 -25.89 2.49 3.69
CA ARG A 85 -25.61 1.50 2.64
C ARG A 85 -24.51 1.96 1.68
N ASP A 86 -24.49 3.26 1.38
CA ASP A 86 -23.51 3.87 0.48
C ASP A 86 -22.10 3.84 1.08
N TYR A 87 -21.97 4.08 2.39
CA TYR A 87 -20.69 3.96 3.10
C TYR A 87 -20.11 2.55 2.98
N GLN A 88 -20.94 1.52 3.16
CA GLN A 88 -20.52 0.11 3.09
C GLN A 88 -20.05 -0.28 1.68
N ILE A 89 -20.73 0.20 0.63
CA ILE A 89 -20.33 -0.04 -0.77
C ILE A 89 -18.96 0.57 -1.04
N TRP A 90 -18.76 1.86 -0.73
CA TRP A 90 -17.49 2.55 -0.95
C TRP A 90 -16.35 1.98 -0.11
N PHE A 91 -16.65 1.55 1.12
CA PHE A 91 -15.70 0.82 1.96
C PHE A 91 -15.31 -0.52 1.32
N GLY A 92 -16.27 -1.29 0.79
CA GLY A 92 -16.01 -2.53 0.06
C GLY A 92 -15.09 -2.32 -1.14
N VAL A 93 -15.35 -1.29 -1.96
CA VAL A 93 -14.48 -0.93 -3.09
C VAL A 93 -13.06 -0.59 -2.62
N LYS A 94 -12.93 0.18 -1.54
CA LYS A 94 -11.61 0.48 -0.95
C LYS A 94 -10.88 -0.80 -0.54
N MET A 95 -11.58 -1.76 0.07
CA MET A 95 -10.99 -3.03 0.50
C MET A 95 -10.55 -3.90 -0.69
N LEU A 96 -11.30 -3.91 -1.79
CA LEU A 96 -10.88 -4.61 -3.03
C LEU A 96 -9.59 -4.01 -3.62
N LEU A 97 -9.46 -2.69 -3.63
CA LEU A 97 -8.24 -2.02 -4.09
C LEU A 97 -7.05 -2.31 -3.16
N VAL A 98 -7.28 -2.33 -1.84
CA VAL A 98 -6.25 -2.73 -0.86
C VAL A 98 -5.82 -4.19 -1.09
N ALA A 99 -6.77 -5.09 -1.33
CA ALA A 99 -6.48 -6.49 -1.67
C ALA A 99 -5.66 -6.61 -2.96
N HIS A 100 -5.93 -5.77 -3.98
CA HIS A 100 -5.12 -5.72 -5.19
C HIS A 100 -3.68 -5.27 -4.92
N ILE A 101 -3.48 -4.22 -4.11
CA ILE A 101 -2.14 -3.76 -3.71
C ILE A 101 -1.40 -4.84 -2.91
N LEU A 102 -2.08 -5.52 -1.98
CA LEU A 102 -1.54 -6.64 -1.23
C LEU A 102 -1.11 -7.77 -2.15
N ALA A 103 -1.99 -8.23 -3.03
CA ALA A 103 -1.71 -9.33 -3.94
C ALA A 103 -0.52 -9.00 -4.86
N THR A 104 -0.50 -7.81 -5.45
CA THR A 104 0.59 -7.38 -6.34
C THR A 104 1.92 -7.18 -5.59
N SER A 105 1.88 -6.65 -4.36
CA SER A 105 3.06 -6.49 -3.51
C SER A 105 3.64 -7.82 -3.05
N ILE A 106 2.78 -8.77 -2.65
CA ILE A 106 3.20 -10.12 -2.24
C ILE A 106 3.79 -10.86 -3.44
N LEU A 107 3.13 -10.83 -4.61
CA LEU A 107 3.65 -11.44 -5.83
C LEU A 107 5.01 -10.85 -6.23
N TRP A 108 5.20 -9.53 -6.05
CA TRP A 108 6.49 -8.91 -6.29
C TRP A 108 7.55 -9.37 -5.29
N ALA A 109 7.21 -9.47 -4.00
CA ALA A 109 8.14 -9.93 -2.97
C ALA A 109 8.48 -11.42 -3.05
N THR A 110 7.57 -12.28 -3.53
CA THR A 110 7.80 -13.74 -3.65
C THR A 110 8.38 -14.16 -5.00
N SER A 111 8.26 -13.34 -6.04
CA SER A 111 8.82 -13.65 -7.35
C SER A 111 10.35 -13.52 -7.30
N ARG A 112 11.04 -14.63 -7.56
CA ARG A 112 12.50 -14.63 -7.79
C ARG A 112 12.77 -13.82 -9.06
N TYR A 113 13.65 -12.84 -8.99
CA TYR A 113 13.91 -11.80 -9.99
C TYR A 113 14.27 -12.30 -11.41
N GLY A 114 14.48 -13.61 -11.60
CA GLY A 114 14.82 -14.26 -12.87
C GLY A 114 13.86 -13.95 -14.04
N ASP A 115 12.57 -13.77 -13.80
CA ASP A 115 11.57 -13.49 -14.85
C ASP A 115 11.16 -12.01 -14.97
N ILE A 116 11.45 -11.18 -13.97
CA ILE A 116 10.87 -9.83 -13.86
C ILE A 116 11.82 -8.76 -14.41
N ALA A 117 13.14 -8.96 -14.29
CA ALA A 117 14.14 -8.01 -14.79
C ALA A 117 14.18 -7.90 -16.32
N VAL A 118 13.88 -9.00 -17.02
CA VAL A 118 14.17 -9.17 -18.45
C VAL A 118 12.97 -8.75 -19.34
N SER A 119 11.76 -8.61 -18.80
CA SER A 119 10.54 -8.50 -19.62
C SER A 119 9.90 -7.10 -19.73
N GLY A 120 10.44 -6.04 -19.11
CA GLY A 120 9.81 -4.70 -19.15
C GLY A 120 8.44 -4.58 -18.43
N LYS A 121 7.91 -5.67 -17.87
CA LYS A 121 6.61 -5.75 -17.17
C LYS A 121 6.62 -5.11 -15.77
N THR A 122 7.79 -4.87 -15.19
CA THR A 122 8.00 -4.31 -13.84
C THR A 122 7.53 -2.87 -13.74
N GLY A 123 7.81 -2.05 -14.77
CA GLY A 123 7.39 -0.65 -14.81
C GLY A 123 5.87 -0.49 -14.83
N ARG A 124 5.16 -1.40 -15.53
CA ARG A 124 3.70 -1.38 -15.64
C ARG A 124 3.00 -1.81 -14.35
N ARG A 125 3.56 -2.80 -13.63
CA ARG A 125 3.08 -3.23 -12.30
C ARG A 125 3.32 -2.17 -11.22
N ALA A 126 4.47 -1.50 -11.26
CA ALA A 126 4.74 -0.39 -10.34
C ALA A 126 3.84 0.83 -10.62
N ALA A 127 3.53 1.10 -11.89
CA ALA A 127 2.56 2.12 -12.27
C ALA A 127 1.14 1.78 -11.78
N SER A 128 0.69 0.52 -11.96
CA SER A 128 -0.63 0.10 -11.48
C SER A 128 -0.76 0.20 -9.96
N LEU A 129 0.30 -0.16 -9.21
CA LEU A 129 0.36 0.01 -7.76
C LEU A 129 0.25 1.48 -7.33
N THR A 130 0.99 2.37 -8.01
CA THR A 130 0.98 3.80 -7.70
C THR A 130 -0.40 4.40 -7.98
N ILE A 131 -0.99 4.08 -9.13
CA ILE A 131 -2.32 4.56 -9.54
C ILE A 131 -3.41 4.02 -8.59
N ALA A 132 -3.39 2.72 -8.28
CA ALA A 132 -4.32 2.13 -7.32
C ALA A 132 -4.19 2.77 -5.93
N GLY A 133 -2.96 3.04 -5.49
CA GLY A 133 -2.70 3.76 -4.23
C GLY A 133 -3.32 5.15 -4.20
N LEU A 134 -3.14 5.93 -5.26
CA LEU A 134 -3.74 7.27 -5.37
C LEU A 134 -5.28 7.22 -5.38
N ILE A 135 -5.86 6.24 -6.08
CA ILE A 135 -7.32 6.03 -6.08
C ILE A 135 -7.82 5.70 -4.67
N ILE A 136 -7.12 4.85 -3.91
CA ILE A 136 -7.48 4.53 -2.52
C ILE A 136 -7.45 5.78 -1.64
N VAL A 137 -6.46 6.66 -1.83
CA VAL A 137 -6.36 7.93 -1.09
C VAL A 137 -7.54 8.83 -1.44
N ALA A 138 -7.89 8.95 -2.73
CA ALA A 138 -9.05 9.74 -3.17
C ALA A 138 -10.37 9.21 -2.60
N ILE A 139 -10.61 7.89 -2.64
CA ILE A 139 -11.79 7.25 -2.03
C ILE A 139 -11.82 7.49 -0.52
N SER A 140 -10.66 7.41 0.14
CA SER A 140 -10.58 7.66 1.59
C SER A 140 -10.93 9.11 1.96
N ALA A 141 -10.53 10.08 1.12
CA ALA A 141 -10.91 11.48 1.28
C ALA A 141 -12.42 11.68 1.05
N TYR A 142 -12.98 11.02 0.03
CA TYR A 142 -14.41 11.07 -0.28
C TYR A 142 -15.27 10.46 0.84
N LEU A 143 -14.92 9.26 1.34
CA LEU A 143 -15.58 8.63 2.48
C LEU A 143 -15.56 9.53 3.72
N ARG A 144 -14.43 10.16 4.00
CA ARG A 144 -14.31 11.11 5.10
C ARG A 144 -15.25 12.32 4.93
N SER A 145 -15.39 12.82 3.70
CA SER A 145 -16.34 13.90 3.39
C SER A 145 -17.79 13.46 3.62
N LEU A 146 -18.17 12.24 3.24
CA LEU A 146 -19.52 11.71 3.49
C LEU A 146 -19.81 11.60 4.99
N THR A 147 -18.89 11.03 5.77
CA THR A 147 -19.03 10.92 7.23
C THR A 147 -19.15 12.29 7.90
N GLN A 148 -18.43 13.31 7.42
CA GLN A 148 -18.54 14.69 7.94
C GLN A 148 -19.86 15.37 7.58
N ARG A 149 -20.53 14.93 6.50
CA ARG A 149 -21.84 15.44 6.07
C ARG A 149 -23.01 14.71 6.74
N GLY A 150 -22.75 13.73 7.62
CA GLY A 150 -23.80 13.02 8.38
C GLY A 150 -24.65 12.05 7.55
N LEU A 151 -24.14 11.62 6.38
CA LEU A 151 -24.73 10.59 5.52
C LEU A 151 -23.98 9.26 5.71
#